data_AF-A0A261RFB6-F1
#
_entry.id   AF-A0A261RFB6-F1
#
_cell.length_a   1.000
_cell.length_b   1.000
_cell.length_c   1.000
_cell.angle_alpha   90.00
_cell.angle_beta   90.00
_cell.angle_gamma   90.00
#
_symmetry.space_group_name_H-M   'P 1'
#
loop_
_entity.id
_entity.type
_entity.pdbx_description
1 polymer ?
#
loop_
_entity_poly.entity_id
_entity_poly.type
_entity_poly.pdbx_seq_one_letter_code
_entity_poly.pdbx_strand_id
1 'polypeptide(L)' 'METDLNRYTRAMIAGHIDTCAEIEKRHDLYGYPPELVTVGLEAIAKGKEPHEAINQYCNGGSNA' A
#
# COMPACT_ATOMS: atom_id res chain seq x y z
N MET A 1 -8.91 13.08 8.42
CA MET A 1 -9.31 11.67 8.30
C MET A 1 -8.04 10.86 8.29
N GLU A 2 -7.91 9.85 9.13
CA GLU A 2 -6.73 8.99 9.11
C GLU A 2 -6.79 8.08 7.88
N THR A 3 -5.70 7.99 7.11
CA THR A 3 -5.60 7.09 5.95
C THR A 3 -5.15 5.71 6.39
N ASP A 4 -5.56 4.67 5.65
CA ASP A 4 -5.06 3.31 5.90
C ASP A 4 -3.52 3.23 5.70
N LEU A 5 -2.91 4.12 4.90
CA LEU A 5 -1.45 4.29 4.83
C LEU A 5 -0.84 4.64 6.20
N ASN A 6 -1.40 5.63 6.90
CA ASN A 6 -0.89 6.04 8.21
C ASN A 6 -1.08 4.93 9.25
N ARG A 7 -2.21 4.22 9.20
CA ARG A 7 -2.50 3.08 10.07
C ARG A 7 -1.53 1.92 9.78
N TYR A 8 -1.27 1.63 8.52
CA TYR A 8 -0.34 0.59 8.06
C TYR A 8 1.09 0.88 8.52
N THR A 9 1.58 2.09 8.29
CA THR A 9 2.93 2.51 8.71
C THR A 9 3.12 2.35 10.21
N ARG A 10 2.16 2.77 11.03
CA ARG A 10 2.23 2.62 12.48
C ARG A 10 2.19 1.15 12.91
N ALA A 11 1.33 0.34 12.28
CA ALA A 11 1.24 -1.10 12.55
C ALA A 11 2.55 -1.82 12.20
N MET A 12 3.16 -1.50 11.06
CA MET A 12 4.46 -2.03 10.64
C MET A 12 5.56 -1.72 11.65
N ILE A 13 5.67 -0.45 12.09
CA ILE A 13 6.67 -0.02 13.09
C ILE A 13 6.46 -0.74 14.44
N ALA A 14 5.20 -0.91 14.85
CA ALA A 14 4.85 -1.56 16.11
C ALA A 14 4.90 -3.11 16.05
N GLY A 15 5.13 -3.71 14.88
CA GLY A 15 5.08 -5.16 14.69
C GLY A 15 3.67 -5.75 14.79
N HIS A 16 2.63 -4.95 14.57
CA HIS A 16 1.22 -5.40 14.62
C HIS A 16 0.80 -6.08 13.31
N ILE A 17 1.31 -7.29 13.09
CA ILE A 17 1.15 -8.04 11.83
C ILE A 17 -0.32 -8.25 11.45
N ASP A 18 -1.20 -8.53 12.42
CA ASP A 18 -2.64 -8.73 12.16
C ASP A 18 -3.30 -7.48 11.58
N THR A 19 -2.88 -6.29 12.05
CA THR A 19 -3.38 -5.01 11.51
C THR A 19 -2.85 -4.77 10.10
N CYS A 20 -1.59 -5.09 9.82
CA CYS A 20 -1.04 -5.02 8.46
C CYS A 20 -1.82 -5.94 7.51
N ALA A 21 -2.02 -7.19 7.90
CA ALA A 21 -2.75 -8.18 7.10
C ALA A 21 -4.22 -7.80 6.87
N GLU A 22 -4.89 -7.19 7.85
CA GLU A 22 -6.25 -6.66 7.68
C GLU A 22 -6.29 -5.57 6.60
N ILE A 23 -5.36 -4.60 6.67
CA ILE A 23 -5.28 -3.49 5.72
C ILE A 23 -4.96 -4.01 4.32
N GLU A 24 -3.97 -4.90 4.21
CA GLU A 24 -3.59 -5.52 2.94
C GLU A 24 -4.76 -6.24 2.29
N LYS A 25 -5.50 -7.07 3.04
CA LYS A 25 -6.68 -7.78 2.52
C LYS A 25 -7.81 -6.85 2.11
N ARG A 26 -8.02 -5.75 2.83
CA ARG A 26 -9.06 -4.76 2.52
C ARG A 26 -8.86 -4.12 1.16
N HIS A 27 -7.61 -3.90 0.77
CA HIS A 27 -7.25 -3.21 -0.47
C HIS A 27 -6.78 -4.14 -1.59
N ASP A 28 -6.97 -5.46 -1.43
CA ASP A 28 -6.49 -6.49 -2.36
C ASP A 28 -4.96 -6.47 -2.58
N LEU A 29 -4.22 -6.04 -1.56
CA LEU A 29 -2.76 -5.97 -1.53
C LEU A 29 -2.13 -7.10 -0.69
N TYR A 30 -2.92 -8.08 -0.25
CA TYR A 30 -2.41 -9.20 0.53
C TYR A 30 -1.46 -10.06 -0.28
N GLY A 31 -0.29 -10.35 0.30
CA GLY A 31 0.79 -11.08 -0.36
C GLY A 31 1.75 -10.20 -1.16
N TYR A 32 1.47 -8.91 -1.32
CA TYR A 32 2.46 -7.96 -1.81
C TYR A 32 3.51 -7.68 -0.72
N PRO A 33 4.77 -7.39 -1.11
CA PRO A 33 5.77 -6.94 -0.17
C PRO A 33 5.40 -5.56 0.41
N PRO A 34 5.84 -5.21 1.63
CA PRO A 34 5.41 -3.98 2.32
C PRO A 34 5.68 -2.69 1.53
N GLU A 35 6.73 -2.67 0.72
CA GLU A 35 7.05 -1.56 -0.19
C GLU A 35 5.93 -1.33 -1.23
N LEU A 36 5.44 -2.40 -1.88
CA LEU A 36 4.37 -2.30 -2.87
C LEU A 36 3.01 -2.03 -2.21
N VAL A 37 2.78 -2.58 -1.01
CA VAL A 37 1.59 -2.22 -0.21
C VAL A 37 1.59 -0.72 0.08
N THR A 38 2.74 -0.14 0.42
CA THR A 38 2.88 1.30 0.69
C THR A 38 2.56 2.13 -0.55
N VAL A 39 3.07 1.75 -1.73
CA VAL A 39 2.77 2.42 -3.01
C VAL A 39 1.26 2.36 -3.32
N GLY A 40 0.64 1.19 -3.17
CA GLY A 40 -0.81 1.02 -3.38
C GLY A 40 -1.65 1.87 -2.42
N LEU A 41 -1.31 1.87 -1.13
CA LEU A 41 -2.00 2.68 -0.12
C LEU A 41 -1.83 4.19 -0.35
N GLU A 42 -0.68 4.63 -0.85
CA GLU A 42 -0.47 6.02 -1.25
C GLU A 42 -1.34 6.41 -2.46
N ALA A 43 -1.47 5.50 -3.44
CA ALA A 43 -2.35 5.70 -4.59
C ALA A 43 -3.82 5.82 -4.14
N ILE A 44 -4.29 4.93 -3.27
CA ILE A 44 -5.64 4.96 -2.70
C ILE A 44 -5.89 6.27 -1.94
N ALA A 45 -4.94 6.71 -1.12
CA ALA A 45 -5.04 7.97 -0.39
C ALA A 45 -5.17 9.20 -1.33
N LYS A 46 -4.69 9.08 -2.57
CA LYS A 46 -4.80 10.09 -3.63
C LYS A 46 -5.99 9.86 -4.59
N GLY A 47 -6.83 8.85 -4.34
CA GLY A 47 -7.96 8.50 -5.19
C GLY A 47 -7.57 7.84 -6.53
N LYS A 48 -6.41 7.20 -6.59
CA LYS A 48 -5.90 6.47 -7.77
C LYS A 48 -6.07 4.96 -7.62
N GLU A 49 -5.93 4.25 -8.73
CA GLU A 49 -5.97 2.78 -8.76
C GLU A 49 -4.65 2.20 -8.21
N PRO A 50 -4.68 1.36 -7.15
CA PRO A 50 -3.48 0.86 -6.49
C PRO A 50 -2.62 -0.07 -7.36
N HIS A 51 -3.20 -0.98 -8.13
CA HIS A 51 -2.45 -1.94 -8.94
C HIS A 51 -1.73 -1.27 -10.12
N GLU A 52 -2.32 -0.24 -10.72
CA GLU A 52 -1.72 0.59 -11.76
C GLU A 52 -0.52 1.34 -11.20
N ALA A 53 -0.65 1.94 -10.01
CA ALA A 53 0.47 2.62 -9.35
C ALA A 53 1.62 1.65 -9.01
N ILE A 54 1.29 0.44 -8.53
CA ILE A 54 2.26 -0.62 -8.29
C ILE A 54 2.94 -1.06 -9.59
N ASN A 55 2.17 -1.28 -10.66
CA ASN A 55 2.71 -1.64 -11.96
C ASN A 55 3.65 -0.56 -12.51
N GLN A 56 3.29 0.72 -12.39
CA GLN A 56 4.15 1.84 -12.76
C GLN A 56 5.45 1.87 -11.94
N TYR A 57 5.36 1.60 -10.64
CA TYR A 57 6.51 1.51 -9.73
C TYR A 57 7.45 0.36 -10.11
N CYS A 58 6.92 -0.85 -10.31
CA CYS A 58 7.69 -2.03 -10.68
C CYS A 58 8.35 -1.90 -12.07
N ASN A 59 7.69 -1.24 -13.01
CA ASN A 59 8.21 -1.01 -14.36
C ASN A 59 9.20 0.19 -14.42
N GLY A 60 9.65 0.68 -13.27
CA GLY A 60 10.71 1.68 -13.16
C GLY A 60 10.28 3.11 -13.46
N GLY A 61 8.97 3.42 -13.44
CA GLY A 61 8.45 4.74 -13.77
C GLY A 61 8.89 5.15 -15.18
N SER A 62 8.24 4.62 -16.21
CA SER A 62 8.45 5.08 -17.59
C SER A 62 8.03 6.55 -17.71
N ASN A 63 8.95 7.46 -17.41
CA ASN A 63 8.95 8.79 -17.99
C ASN A 63 9.41 8.63 -19.44
N ALA A 64 8.43 8.51 -20.34
CA ALA A 64 8.57 8.84 -21.76
C ALA A 64 7.63 10.02 -22.06
#